data_AF-A0A3A9JUP1-F1
#
_entry.id   AF-A0A3A9JUP1-F1
#
_cell.length_a   1.000
_cell.length_b   1.000
_cell.length_c   1.000
_cell.angle_alpha   90.00
_cell.angle_beta   90.00
_cell.angle_gamma   90.00
#
_symmetry.space_group_name_H-M   'P 1'
#
loop_
_entity.id
_entity.type
_entity.pdbx_description
1 polymer ?
#
loop_
_entity_poly.entity_id
_entity_poly.type
_entity_poly.pdbx_seq_one_letter_code
_entity_poly.pdbx_strand_id
1 'polypeptide(L)' 'KSLITLKVPKQKAWEWANTRKGYWRIACSFILHQAITNKILEEIGLKNLNHIFEKTHSNY' A
#
# COMPACT_ATOMS: atom_id res chain seq x y z
N LYS A 1 -9.95 -4.17 -1.68
CA LYS A 1 -9.71 -4.72 -0.31
C LYS A 1 -10.02 -3.62 0.71
N SER A 2 -10.69 -3.93 1.84
CA SER A 2 -10.97 -2.94 2.89
C SER A 2 -9.81 -2.90 3.92
N LEU A 3 -9.61 -1.79 4.63
CA LEU A 3 -8.54 -1.68 5.65
C LEU A 3 -8.65 -2.78 6.73
N ILE A 4 -9.86 -3.24 7.02
CA ILE A 4 -10.13 -4.36 7.93
C ILE A 4 -9.50 -5.66 7.41
N THR A 5 -9.63 -5.95 6.11
CA THR A 5 -9.00 -7.14 5.50
C THR A 5 -7.46 -7.05 5.47
N LEU A 6 -6.92 -5.83 5.56
CA LEU A 6 -5.48 -5.56 5.64
C LEU A 6 -4.95 -5.55 7.09
N LYS A 7 -5.70 -6.16 8.04
CA LYS A 7 -5.37 -6.26 9.47
C LYS A 7 -5.27 -4.92 10.22
N VAL A 8 -5.84 -3.84 9.69
CA VAL A 8 -5.96 -2.58 10.44
C VAL A 8 -7.05 -2.74 11.50
N PRO A 9 -6.85 -2.27 12.75
CA PRO A 9 -7.88 -2.30 13.79
C PRO A 9 -9.18 -1.68 13.29
N LYS A 10 -10.30 -2.39 13.51
CA LYS A 10 -11.64 -2.01 13.00
C LYS A 10 -11.99 -0.55 13.29
N GLN A 11 -11.69 -0.08 14.49
CA GLN A 11 -11.99 1.30 14.90
C GLN A 11 -11.23 2.34 14.05
N LYS A 12 -9.92 2.15 13.85
CA LYS A 12 -9.12 3.02 12.97
C LYS A 12 -9.53 2.90 11.50
N ALA A 13 -9.90 1.71 11.05
CA ALA A 13 -10.36 1.51 9.68
C ALA A 13 -11.62 2.34 9.39
N TRP A 14 -12.58 2.37 10.31
CA TRP A 14 -13.78 3.20 10.20
C TRP A 14 -13.50 4.69 10.31
N GLU A 15 -12.58 5.09 11.19
CA GLU A 15 -12.15 6.48 11.30
C GLU A 15 -11.62 6.99 9.96
N TRP A 16 -10.69 6.24 9.35
CA TRP A 16 -10.04 6.63 8.08
C TRP A 16 -10.96 6.52 6.87
N ALA A 17 -11.84 5.53 6.83
CA ALA A 17 -12.84 5.37 5.78
C ALA A 17 -13.82 6.56 5.71
N ASN A 18 -14.12 7.18 6.86
CA ASN A 18 -15.05 8.30 6.97
C ASN A 18 -14.36 9.67 6.97
N THR A 19 -13.05 9.73 6.69
CA THR A 19 -12.36 11.04 6.64
C THR A 19 -12.82 11.84 5.43
N ARG A 20 -13.00 13.16 5.62
CA ARG A 20 -13.24 14.10 4.51
C ARG A 20 -11.96 14.52 3.78
N LYS A 21 -10.84 13.81 4.01
CA LYS A 21 -9.57 14.11 3.33
C LYS A 21 -9.69 13.65 1.88
N GLY A 22 -9.15 14.43 0.94
CA GLY A 22 -9.10 14.02 -0.46
C GLY A 22 -8.23 12.78 -0.67
N TYR A 23 -8.50 12.03 -1.74
CA TYR A 23 -7.83 10.75 -2.03
C TYR A 23 -6.31 10.84 -1.99
N TRP A 24 -5.72 11.87 -2.61
CA TRP A 24 -4.26 12.06 -2.63
C TRP A 24 -3.66 12.19 -1.22
N ARG A 25 -4.35 12.92 -0.34
CA ARG A 25 -3.90 13.12 1.05
C ARG A 25 -3.99 11.84 1.87
N ILE A 26 -4.97 10.98 1.56
CA ILE A 26 -5.12 9.68 2.20
C ILE A 26 -4.08 8.69 1.64
N ALA A 27 -3.75 8.76 0.35
CA ALA A 27 -2.76 7.89 -0.28
C ALA A 27 -1.37 8.01 0.38
N CYS A 28 -0.93 9.23 0.69
CA CYS A 28 0.34 9.49 1.38
C CYS A 28 0.26 9.40 2.92
N SER A 29 -0.78 8.79 3.47
CA SER A 29 -0.94 8.72 4.93
C SER A 29 -0.30 7.47 5.54
N PHE A 30 0.05 7.56 6.83
CA PHE A 30 0.66 6.43 7.55
C PHE A 30 -0.24 5.18 7.53
N ILE A 31 -1.57 5.35 7.58
CA ILE A 31 -2.50 4.21 7.65
C ILE A 31 -2.42 3.37 6.37
N LEU A 32 -2.29 4.03 5.22
CA LEU A 32 -2.28 3.36 3.93
C LEU A 32 -0.92 2.73 3.65
N HIS A 33 0.16 3.43 4.00
CA HIS A 33 1.52 2.89 3.96
C HIS A 33 1.69 1.66 4.85
N GLN A 34 1.07 1.64 6.03
CA GLN A 34 1.12 0.49 6.94
C GLN A 34 0.24 -0.66 6.45
N ALA A 35 -0.94 -0.36 5.91
CA ALA A 35 -1.90 -1.38 5.46
C ALA A 35 -1.54 -2.01 4.12
N ILE A 36 -0.98 -1.23 3.18
CA ILE A 36 -0.64 -1.67 1.83
C ILE A 36 0.88 -1.77 1.72
N THR A 37 1.41 -2.93 2.11
CA THR A 37 2.84 -3.23 1.98
C THR A 37 3.19 -3.58 0.53
N ASN A 38 4.44 -3.32 0.12
CA ASN A 38 4.96 -3.69 -1.21
C ASN A 38 4.68 -5.16 -1.57
N LYS A 39 4.79 -6.07 -0.61
CA LYS A 39 4.46 -7.49 -0.80
C LYS A 39 3.02 -7.71 -1.28
N ILE A 40 2.05 -6.97 -0.72
CA ILE A 40 0.64 -7.08 -1.12
C ILE A 40 0.44 -6.54 -2.54
N LEU A 41 1.17 -5.50 -2.91
CA LEU A 41 1.15 -4.95 -4.26
C LEU A 41 1.74 -5.95 -5.27
N GLU A 42 2.84 -6.61 -4.90
CA GLU A 42 3.45 -7.68 -5.69
C GLU A 42 2.52 -8.90 -5.85
N GLU A 43 1.83 -9.32 -4.78
CA GLU A 43 0.80 -10.38 -4.84
C GLU A 43 -0.37 -10.04 -5.77
N ILE A 44 -0.70 -8.75 -5.91
CA ILE A 44 -1.75 -8.27 -6.84
C ILE A 44 -1.22 -8.20 -8.30
N GLY A 45 0.09 -8.38 -8.51
CA GLY A 45 0.73 -8.37 -9.82
C GLY A 45 1.46 -7.07 -10.15
N LEU A 46 1.60 -6.14 -9.20
CA LEU A 46 2.39 -4.94 -9.39
C LEU A 46 3.88 -5.30 -9.30
N LYS A 47 4.63 -5.06 -10.38
CA LYS A 47 6.05 -5.36 -10.39
C LYS A 47 6.83 -4.28 -9.64
N ASN A 48 7.67 -4.71 -8.71
CA ASN A 48 8.58 -3.82 -8.02
C ASN A 48 9.72 -3.39 -8.95
N LEU A 49 9.80 -2.07 -9.18
CA LEU A 49 10.75 -1.47 -10.11
C LEU A 49 12.20 -1.68 -9.67
N ASN A 50 12.47 -1.70 -8.36
CA ASN A 50 13.83 -1.92 -7.86
C ASN A 50 14.35 -3.31 -8.25
N HIS A 51 13.52 -4.34 -8.11
CA HIS A 51 13.89 -5.69 -8.53
C HIS A 51 14.14 -5.81 -10.03
N ILE A 52 13.37 -5.07 -10.85
CA ILE A 52 13.60 -5.02 -12.30
C ILE A 52 14.94 -4.35 -12.58
N PHE A 53 15.19 -3.21 -11.95
CA PHE A 53 16.41 -2.42 -12.12
C PHE A 53 17.65 -3.22 -11.71
N GLU A 54 17.64 -3.85 -10.54
CA GLU A 54 18.74 -4.70 -10.07
C GLU A 54 18.98 -5.85 -11.06
N LYS A 55 17.92 -6.55 -11.47
CA LYS A 55 18.04 -7.66 -12.43
C LYS A 55 18.63 -7.20 -13.77
N THR A 56 18.26 -6.04 -14.28
CA THR A 56 18.85 -5.55 -15.53
C THR A 56 20.31 -5.14 -15.33
N HIS A 57 20.64 -4.46 -14.23
CA HIS A 57 22.01 -3.98 -13.97
C HIS A 57 23.00 -5.10 -13.62
N SER A 58 22.56 -6.17 -12.95
CA SER A 58 23.42 -7.33 -12.68
C SER A 58 23.73 -8.18 -13.92
N ASN A 59 23.00 -7.98 -15.03
CA ASN A 59 23.25 -8.66 -16.31
C ASN A 59 24.21 -7.88 -17.23
N TYR A 60 24.63 -6.68 -16.85
CA TYR A 60 25.69 -5.91 -17.51
C TYR A 60 27.03 -6.18 -16.82
#